data_AF-A0A256W9W2-F1
#
_entry.id   AF-A0A256W9W2-F1
#
_cell.length_a   1.000
_cell.length_b   1.000
_cell.length_c   1.000
_cell.angle_alpha   90.00
_cell.angle_beta   90.00
_cell.angle_gamma   90.00
#
_symmetry.space_group_name_H-M   'P 1'
#
loop_
_entity.id
_entity.type
_entity.pdbx_description
1 polymer ?
#
loop_
_entity_poly.entity_id
_entity_poly.type
_entity_poly.pdbx_seq_one_letter_code
_entity_poly.pdbx_strand_id
1 'polypeptide(L)'
;MDNEIKLPQPNEVSYKEKERAMASYFMMFASSTIGLPLPFFNLIASWIFYRYTSKTSQFVRFHSYQSMLSQLPITVFNTVIVFWTFNIVWGNFPMANENDLAPILEGFSSNYIGFAIVTALSNLIYIIFSVIAGAKAYKGRLYYFPYFGNIAFDHAFVNFKEFGKDEYVNTAPKL
;
A
#
# COMPACT_ATOMS: atom_id res chain seq x y z
N MET A 1 -6.17 15.56 32.37
CA MET A 1 -5.14 16.25 31.57
C MET A 1 -5.26 15.68 30.17
N ASP A 2 -5.97 16.38 29.30
CA ASP A 2 -6.11 15.95 27.91
C ASP A 2 -4.75 16.12 27.25
N ASN A 3 -4.11 15.00 26.90
CA ASN A 3 -2.83 15.02 26.18
C ASN A 3 -3.09 15.50 24.75
N GLU A 4 -3.07 16.82 24.57
CA GLU A 4 -3.18 17.46 23.27
C GLU A 4 -1.96 17.07 22.41
N ILE A 5 -2.22 16.44 21.27
CA ILE A 5 -1.19 15.99 20.34
C ILE A 5 -1.02 17.06 19.25
N LYS A 6 0.22 17.51 19.04
CA LYS A 6 0.63 18.37 17.92
C LYS A 6 1.17 17.50 16.77
N LEU A 7 0.89 17.86 15.51
CA LEU A 7 1.45 17.15 14.37
C LEU A 7 2.97 17.37 14.28
N PRO A 8 3.76 16.29 14.13
CA PRO A 8 5.20 16.39 14.04
C PRO A 8 5.58 17.09 12.73
N GLN A 9 6.37 18.15 12.84
CA GLN A 9 6.88 18.90 11.69
C GLN A 9 8.16 18.29 11.13
N PRO A 10 8.52 18.55 9.86
CA PRO A 10 9.67 17.91 9.20
C PRO A 10 11.00 17.99 9.94
N ASN A 11 11.25 19.08 10.67
CA ASN A 11 12.43 19.31 11.49
C ASN A 11 12.37 18.60 12.86
N GLU A 12 11.17 18.23 13.33
CA GLU A 12 10.93 17.54 14.60
C GLU A 12 11.05 16.01 14.45
N VAL A 13 10.92 15.47 13.22
CA VAL A 13 11.04 14.03 12.95
C VAL A 13 12.50 13.62 12.77
N SER A 14 12.95 12.61 13.53
CA SER A 14 14.32 12.09 13.44
C SER A 14 14.59 11.37 12.12
N TYR A 15 15.88 11.27 11.75
CA TYR A 15 16.29 10.55 10.53
C TYR A 15 15.80 9.08 10.52
N LYS A 16 15.91 8.39 11.66
CA LYS A 16 15.47 6.98 11.78
C LYS A 16 13.97 6.82 11.57
N GLU A 17 13.17 7.79 12.02
CA GLU A 17 11.72 7.77 11.80
C GLU A 17 11.35 8.04 10.34
N LYS A 18 12.03 9.01 9.71
CA LYS A 18 11.89 9.30 8.26
C LYS A 18 12.20 8.06 7.41
N GLU A 19 13.30 7.38 7.71
CA GLU A 19 13.72 6.16 7.03
C GLU A 19 12.71 5.02 7.22
N ARG A 20 12.24 4.77 8.46
CA ARG A 20 11.22 3.76 8.74
C ARG A 20 9.89 4.04 8.06
N ALA A 21 9.45 5.30 8.08
CA ALA A 21 8.21 5.72 7.44
C ALA A 21 8.29 5.54 5.91
N MET A 22 9.41 5.94 5.30
CA MET A 22 9.67 5.70 3.88
C MET A 22 9.68 4.19 3.56
N ALA A 23 10.40 3.39 4.35
CA ALA A 23 10.52 1.95 4.15
C ALA A 23 9.14 1.26 4.15
N SER A 24 8.18 1.75 4.94
CA SER A 24 6.82 1.20 4.99
C SER A 24 6.11 1.14 3.63
N TYR A 25 6.38 2.09 2.73
CA TYR A 25 5.82 2.11 1.38
C TYR A 25 6.59 1.23 0.41
N PHE A 26 7.88 0.99 0.68
CA PHE A 26 8.73 0.18 -0.20
C PHE A 26 8.74 -1.31 0.17
N MET A 27 8.14 -1.70 1.29
CA MET A 27 7.97 -3.11 1.67
C MET A 27 7.27 -3.94 0.59
N MET A 28 6.36 -3.36 -0.20
CA MET A 28 5.70 -4.06 -1.31
C MET A 28 6.66 -4.60 -2.37
N PHE A 29 7.82 -3.95 -2.56
CA PHE A 29 8.83 -4.36 -3.54
C PHE A 29 9.73 -5.45 -2.98
N ALA A 30 10.04 -5.38 -1.68
CA ALA A 30 10.88 -6.36 -1.00
C ALA A 30 10.26 -7.77 -1.04
N SER A 31 8.94 -7.89 -0.88
CA SER A 31 8.24 -9.17 -0.99
C SER A 31 8.24 -9.73 -2.41
N SER A 32 8.22 -8.89 -3.45
CA SER A 32 8.37 -9.33 -4.85
C SER A 32 9.76 -9.91 -5.14
N THR A 33 10.82 -9.41 -4.50
CA THR A 33 12.20 -9.91 -4.67
C THR A 33 12.41 -11.30 -4.06
N ILE A 34 11.63 -11.67 -3.03
CA ILE A 34 11.73 -12.99 -2.38
C ILE A 34 11.09 -14.11 -3.23
N GLY A 35 10.57 -13.77 -4.43
CA GLY A 35 10.10 -14.77 -5.40
C GLY A 35 8.81 -15.47 -4.96
N LEU A 36 8.01 -14.81 -4.11
CA LEU A 36 6.74 -15.33 -3.63
C LEU A 36 5.58 -14.61 -4.36
N PRO A 37 5.18 -15.07 -5.55
CA PRO A 37 4.08 -14.47 -6.32
C PRO A 37 2.71 -14.91 -5.76
N LEU A 38 2.53 -14.90 -4.42
CA LEU A 38 1.20 -15.09 -3.85
C LEU A 38 0.61 -13.73 -3.45
N PRO A 39 -0.65 -13.46 -3.82
CA PRO A 39 -1.29 -12.15 -3.72
C PRO A 39 -1.38 -11.59 -2.29
N PHE A 40 -1.21 -12.46 -1.28
CA PHE A 40 -1.32 -12.11 0.14
C PHE A 40 -0.01 -11.71 0.81
N PHE A 41 1.17 -12.04 0.24
CA PHE A 41 2.44 -11.78 0.93
C PHE A 41 2.72 -10.31 1.15
N ASN A 42 2.40 -9.45 0.17
CA ASN A 42 2.56 -8.01 0.31
C ASN A 42 1.71 -7.45 1.47
N LEU A 43 0.49 -7.97 1.64
CA LEU A 43 -0.39 -7.59 2.74
C LEU A 43 0.17 -8.07 4.09
N ILE A 44 0.58 -9.34 4.19
CA ILE A 44 1.17 -9.89 5.42
C ILE A 44 2.44 -9.11 5.81
N ALA A 45 3.33 -8.86 4.84
CA ALA A 45 4.56 -8.10 5.07
C ALA A 45 4.25 -6.69 5.57
N SER A 46 3.32 -5.97 4.93
CA SER A 46 2.91 -4.63 5.37
C SER A 46 2.26 -4.65 6.77
N TRP A 47 1.48 -5.68 7.10
CA TRP A 47 0.85 -5.83 8.41
C TRP A 47 1.87 -6.11 9.53
N ILE A 48 2.81 -7.04 9.30
CA ILE A 48 3.92 -7.32 10.22
C ILE A 48 4.76 -6.05 10.42
N PHE A 49 5.10 -5.36 9.33
CA PHE A 49 5.88 -4.13 9.37
C PHE A 49 5.17 -3.05 10.18
N TYR A 50 3.86 -2.86 9.97
CA TYR A 50 3.04 -1.96 10.77
C TYR A 50 3.06 -2.32 12.26
N ARG A 51 2.88 -3.61 12.61
CA ARG A 51 2.92 -4.05 14.02
C ARG A 51 4.27 -3.81 14.69
N TYR A 52 5.36 -3.99 13.96
CA TYR A 52 6.71 -3.72 14.46
C TYR A 52 6.99 -2.21 14.61
N THR A 53 6.57 -1.39 13.64
CA THR A 53 6.97 0.03 13.57
C THR A 53 5.99 1.00 14.23
N SER A 54 4.71 0.63 14.39
CA SER A 54 3.64 1.48 14.95
C SER A 54 3.92 2.02 16.36
N LYS A 55 4.78 1.35 17.12
CA LYS A 55 5.19 1.77 18.47
C LYS A 55 6.31 2.83 18.48
N THR A 56 6.93 3.13 17.34
CA THR A 56 8.07 4.08 17.26
C THR A 56 7.61 5.51 17.51
N SER A 57 6.65 6.00 16.71
CA SER A 57 6.05 7.32 16.86
C SER A 57 4.76 7.42 16.06
N GLN A 58 3.98 8.48 16.27
CA GLN A 58 2.74 8.71 15.53
C GLN A 58 3.00 8.95 14.03
N PHE A 59 4.10 9.62 13.68
CA PHE A 59 4.51 9.81 12.28
C PHE A 59 4.75 8.47 11.56
N VAL A 60 5.53 7.58 12.17
CA VAL A 60 5.79 6.24 11.62
C VAL A 60 4.51 5.41 11.59
N ARG A 61 3.68 5.50 12.63
CA ARG A 61 2.38 4.81 12.70
C ARG A 61 1.44 5.22 11.58
N PHE A 62 1.34 6.52 11.28
CA PHE A 62 0.55 7.03 10.18
C PHE A 62 0.97 6.43 8.84
N HIS A 63 2.25 6.55 8.47
CA HIS A 63 2.74 6.09 7.18
C HIS A 63 2.64 4.56 7.03
N SER A 64 3.00 3.82 8.08
CA SER A 64 2.92 2.36 8.07
C SER A 64 1.49 1.84 8.01
N TYR A 65 0.55 2.48 8.71
CA TYR A 65 -0.85 2.10 8.65
C TYR A 65 -1.51 2.50 7.32
N GLN A 66 -1.20 3.68 6.76
CA GLN A 66 -1.66 4.08 5.43
C GLN A 66 -1.19 3.09 4.36
N SER A 67 0.10 2.74 4.37
CA SER A 67 0.68 1.75 3.46
C SER A 67 -0.07 0.42 3.55
N MET A 68 -0.22 -0.12 4.76
CA MET A 68 -0.93 -1.38 5.01
C MET A 68 -2.40 -1.33 4.56
N LEU A 69 -3.13 -0.26 4.85
CA LEU A 69 -4.53 -0.13 4.43
C LEU A 69 -4.67 -0.08 2.91
N SER A 70 -3.82 0.70 2.24
CA SER A 70 -3.83 0.81 0.79
C SER A 70 -3.46 -0.48 0.06
N GLN A 71 -2.81 -1.42 0.75
CA GLN A 71 -2.50 -2.74 0.23
C GLN A 71 -3.73 -3.66 0.14
N LEU A 72 -4.77 -3.44 0.95
CA LEU A 72 -5.99 -4.26 0.97
C LEU A 72 -6.69 -4.37 -0.41
N PRO A 73 -7.10 -3.27 -1.07
CA PRO A 73 -7.75 -3.35 -2.37
C PRO A 73 -6.83 -3.97 -3.45
N ILE A 74 -5.54 -3.67 -3.40
CA ILE A 74 -4.55 -4.23 -4.32
C ILE A 74 -4.44 -5.75 -4.15
N THR A 75 -4.43 -6.24 -2.91
CA THR A 75 -4.43 -7.67 -2.62
C THR A 75 -5.72 -8.33 -3.11
N VAL A 76 -6.89 -7.69 -3.02
CA VAL A 76 -8.14 -8.24 -3.58
C VAL A 76 -8.03 -8.41 -5.09
N PHE A 77 -7.64 -7.36 -5.84
CA PHE A 77 -7.48 -7.46 -7.29
C PHE A 77 -6.45 -8.51 -7.69
N ASN A 78 -5.27 -8.50 -7.04
CA ASN A 78 -4.21 -9.47 -7.29
C ASN A 78 -4.66 -10.90 -6.97
N THR A 79 -5.48 -11.09 -5.93
CA THR A 79 -6.03 -12.41 -5.58
C THR A 79 -6.94 -12.92 -6.68
N VAL A 80 -7.92 -12.10 -7.08
CA VAL A 80 -8.89 -12.50 -8.10
C VAL A 80 -8.18 -12.85 -9.41
N ILE A 81 -7.25 -12.02 -9.89
CA ILE A 81 -6.57 -12.30 -11.16
C ILE A 81 -5.67 -13.54 -11.07
N VAL A 82 -4.99 -13.78 -9.94
CA VAL A 82 -4.14 -14.96 -9.77
C VAL A 82 -4.97 -16.24 -9.76
N PHE A 83 -6.05 -16.29 -8.99
CA PHE A 83 -6.91 -17.48 -8.93
C PHE A 83 -7.65 -17.71 -10.25
N TRP A 84 -8.09 -16.66 -10.94
CA TRP A 84 -8.69 -16.78 -12.26
C TRP A 84 -7.67 -17.30 -13.28
N THR A 85 -6.45 -16.75 -13.29
CA THR A 85 -5.35 -17.24 -14.14
C THR A 85 -5.06 -18.70 -13.86
N PHE A 86 -4.96 -19.10 -12.59
CA PHE A 86 -4.73 -20.48 -12.20
C PHE A 86 -5.88 -21.39 -12.67
N ASN A 87 -7.13 -20.95 -12.55
CA ASN A 87 -8.28 -21.72 -13.01
C ASN A 87 -8.29 -21.88 -14.55
N ILE A 88 -7.93 -20.84 -15.31
CA ILE A 88 -7.77 -20.93 -16.77
C ILE A 88 -6.66 -21.92 -17.14
N VAL A 89 -5.47 -21.73 -16.57
CA VAL A 89 -4.29 -22.54 -16.93
C VAL A 89 -4.51 -23.99 -16.50
N TRP A 90 -4.81 -24.23 -15.23
CA TRP A 90 -4.92 -25.58 -14.67
C TRP A 90 -6.20 -26.30 -15.11
N GLY A 91 -7.30 -25.57 -15.35
CA GLY A 91 -8.56 -26.14 -15.81
C GLY A 91 -8.50 -26.60 -17.27
N ASN A 92 -7.77 -25.88 -18.13
CA ASN A 92 -7.60 -26.24 -19.54
C ASN A 92 -6.34 -27.09 -19.81
N PHE A 93 -5.43 -27.20 -18.83
CA PHE A 93 -4.21 -28.01 -18.95
C PHE A 93 -4.47 -29.46 -19.41
N PRO A 94 -5.50 -30.19 -18.91
CA PRO A 94 -5.77 -31.56 -19.36
C PRO A 94 -6.22 -31.67 -20.83
N MET A 95 -6.71 -30.57 -21.42
CA MET A 95 -7.17 -30.50 -22.81
C MET A 95 -6.07 -30.02 -23.75
N ALA A 96 -5.06 -29.32 -23.22
CA ALA A 96 -3.90 -28.88 -23.97
C ALA A 96 -2.91 -30.04 -24.20
N ASN A 97 -2.20 -30.00 -25.31
CA ASN A 97 -1.06 -30.88 -25.57
C ASN A 97 0.14 -30.08 -26.05
N GLU A 98 1.31 -30.72 -26.18
CA GLU A 98 2.57 -30.06 -26.55
C GLU A 98 2.51 -29.33 -27.90
N ASN A 99 1.62 -29.76 -28.80
CA ASN A 99 1.44 -29.20 -30.14
C ASN A 99 0.20 -28.31 -30.27
N ASP A 100 -0.63 -28.21 -29.22
CA ASP A 100 -1.87 -27.42 -29.21
C ASP A 100 -2.15 -26.83 -27.82
N LEU A 101 -1.85 -25.53 -27.70
CA LEU A 101 -2.13 -24.70 -26.54
C LEU A 101 -3.41 -23.87 -26.69
N ALA A 102 -4.15 -24.00 -27.80
CA ALA A 102 -5.37 -23.24 -28.05
C ALA A 102 -6.38 -23.31 -26.88
N PRO A 103 -6.60 -24.46 -26.20
CA PRO A 103 -7.53 -24.52 -25.06
C PRO A 103 -7.16 -23.57 -23.91
N ILE A 104 -5.86 -23.37 -23.64
CA ILE A 104 -5.41 -22.44 -22.60
C ILE A 104 -5.56 -20.99 -23.07
N LEU A 105 -5.20 -20.70 -24.33
CA LEU A 105 -5.26 -19.36 -24.90
C LEU A 105 -6.70 -18.85 -25.01
N GLU A 106 -7.64 -19.71 -25.42
CA GLU A 106 -9.07 -19.39 -25.49
C GLU A 106 -9.70 -19.15 -24.12
N GLY A 107 -9.15 -19.76 -23.06
CA GLY A 107 -9.57 -19.49 -21.68
C GLY A 107 -9.34 -18.03 -21.24
N PHE A 108 -8.40 -17.31 -21.86
CA PHE A 108 -8.17 -15.89 -21.63
C PHE A 108 -9.17 -14.99 -22.37
N SER A 109 -10.43 -15.07 -21.95
CA SER A 109 -11.54 -14.28 -22.50
C SER A 109 -11.35 -12.76 -22.40
N SER A 110 -12.14 -12.00 -23.16
CA SER A 110 -12.15 -10.52 -23.10
C SER A 110 -12.43 -9.97 -21.70
N ASN A 111 -13.25 -10.66 -20.90
CA ASN A 111 -13.53 -10.27 -19.51
C ASN A 111 -12.29 -10.43 -18.62
N TYR A 112 -11.54 -11.52 -18.80
CA TYR A 112 -10.27 -11.72 -18.11
C TYR A 112 -9.29 -10.60 -18.46
N ILE A 113 -9.13 -10.30 -19.75
CA ILE A 113 -8.21 -9.26 -20.23
C ILE A 113 -8.61 -7.88 -19.67
N GLY A 114 -9.90 -7.55 -19.68
CA GLY A 114 -10.41 -6.32 -19.08
C GLY A 114 -10.07 -6.20 -17.59
N PHE A 115 -10.29 -7.28 -16.83
CA PHE A 115 -9.96 -7.31 -15.40
C PHE A 115 -8.44 -7.25 -15.15
N ALA A 116 -7.63 -7.91 -16.00
CA ALA A 116 -6.17 -7.87 -15.92
C ALA A 116 -5.64 -6.45 -16.13
N ILE A 117 -6.19 -5.70 -17.10
CA ILE A 117 -5.84 -4.30 -17.36
C ILE A 117 -6.19 -3.44 -16.14
N VAL A 118 -7.40 -3.56 -15.58
CA VAL A 118 -7.81 -2.80 -14.38
C VAL A 118 -6.90 -3.11 -13.19
N THR A 119 -6.53 -4.38 -13.01
CA THR A 119 -5.61 -4.82 -11.95
C THR A 119 -4.22 -4.22 -12.15
N ALA A 120 -3.69 -4.24 -13.37
CA ALA A 120 -2.39 -3.65 -13.70
C ALA A 120 -2.38 -2.13 -13.46
N LEU A 121 -3.41 -1.41 -13.91
CA LEU A 121 -3.55 0.03 -13.68
C LEU A 121 -3.66 0.36 -12.19
N SER A 122 -4.41 -0.44 -11.43
CA SER A 122 -4.55 -0.25 -9.98
C SER A 122 -3.21 -0.43 -9.24
N ASN A 123 -2.41 -1.45 -9.62
CA ASN A 123 -1.06 -1.62 -9.08
C ASN A 123 -0.14 -0.46 -9.46
N LEU A 124 -0.22 0.03 -10.71
CA LEU A 124 0.58 1.18 -11.16
C LEU A 124 0.25 2.46 -10.38
N ILE A 125 -1.04 2.75 -10.21
CA ILE A 125 -1.52 3.88 -9.39
C ILE A 125 -0.98 3.75 -7.97
N TYR A 126 -1.10 2.57 -7.36
CA TYR A 126 -0.59 2.31 -6.02
C TYR A 126 0.92 2.54 -5.90
N ILE A 127 1.71 2.07 -6.87
CA ILE A 127 3.15 2.30 -6.94
C ILE A 127 3.47 3.80 -7.00
N ILE A 128 2.79 4.57 -7.86
CA ILE A 128 3.01 6.02 -8.01
C ILE A 128 2.75 6.72 -6.67
N PHE A 129 1.60 6.48 -6.05
CA PHE A 129 1.26 7.06 -4.77
C PHE A 129 2.28 6.69 -3.69
N SER A 130 2.75 5.45 -3.66
CA SER A 130 3.70 4.95 -2.67
C SER A 130 5.11 5.51 -2.85
N VAL A 131 5.57 5.69 -4.08
CA VAL A 131 6.84 6.37 -4.36
C VAL A 131 6.79 7.83 -3.90
N ILE A 132 5.71 8.55 -4.21
CA ILE A 132 5.52 9.94 -3.78
C ILE A 132 5.46 10.03 -2.25
N ALA A 133 4.71 9.13 -1.61
CA ALA A 133 4.59 9.07 -0.16
C ALA A 133 5.94 8.77 0.51
N GLY A 134 6.67 7.79 0.01
CA GLY A 134 8.00 7.43 0.52
C GLY A 134 8.97 8.60 0.42
N ALA A 135 9.02 9.28 -0.73
CA ALA A 135 9.87 10.46 -0.92
C ALA A 135 9.48 11.62 0.02
N LYS A 136 8.20 11.82 0.28
CA LYS A 136 7.71 12.83 1.24
C LYS A 136 7.99 12.42 2.70
N ALA A 137 7.80 11.15 3.04
CA ALA A 137 8.09 10.60 4.36
C ALA A 137 9.58 10.73 4.72
N TYR A 138 10.48 10.50 3.75
CA TYR A 138 11.91 10.72 3.93
C TYR A 138 12.25 12.19 4.25
N LYS A 139 11.43 13.12 3.75
CA LYS A 139 11.51 14.56 4.08
C LYS A 139 10.75 14.93 5.36
N GLY A 140 10.22 13.97 6.12
CA GLY A 140 9.42 14.20 7.33
C GLY A 140 8.04 14.78 7.06
N ARG A 141 7.50 14.63 5.84
CA ARG A 141 6.22 15.22 5.44
C ARG A 141 5.10 14.19 5.41
N LEU A 142 3.92 14.57 5.89
CA LEU A 142 2.70 13.79 5.76
C LEU A 142 2.20 13.87 4.31
N TYR A 143 1.72 12.74 3.80
CA TYR A 143 1.12 12.66 2.48
C TYR A 143 -0.08 11.72 2.53
N TYR A 144 -1.25 12.29 2.29
CA TYR A 144 -2.52 11.61 2.42
C TYR A 144 -2.89 10.94 1.10
N PHE A 145 -3.04 9.62 1.14
CA PHE A 145 -3.68 8.92 0.04
C PHE A 145 -5.16 9.30 -0.02
N PRO A 146 -5.77 9.36 -1.21
CA PRO A 146 -7.22 9.44 -1.32
C PRO A 146 -7.87 8.36 -0.47
N TYR A 147 -8.84 8.73 0.37
CA TYR A 147 -9.53 7.88 1.34
C TYR A 147 -8.66 7.34 2.49
N PHE A 148 -7.58 6.60 2.19
CA PHE A 148 -6.75 5.92 3.20
C PHE A 148 -5.98 6.89 4.11
N GLY A 149 -5.64 8.08 3.62
CA GLY A 149 -4.91 9.07 4.40
C GLY A 149 -5.72 9.59 5.58
N ASN A 150 -7.02 9.81 5.40
CA ASN A 150 -7.89 10.29 6.48
C ASN A 150 -8.04 9.22 7.56
N ILE A 151 -8.30 7.98 7.16
CA ILE A 151 -8.40 6.84 8.09
C ILE A 151 -7.09 6.66 8.86
N ALA A 152 -5.95 6.76 8.17
CA ALA A 152 -4.65 6.62 8.81
C ALA A 152 -4.32 7.78 9.75
N PHE A 153 -4.78 8.98 9.43
CA PHE A 153 -4.66 10.14 10.29
C PHE A 153 -5.42 9.95 11.59
N ASP A 154 -6.71 9.61 11.50
CA ASP A 154 -7.57 9.41 12.67
C ASP A 154 -7.04 8.29 13.58
N HIS A 155 -6.53 7.21 12.98
CA HIS A 155 -5.93 6.10 13.72
C HIS A 155 -4.60 6.49 14.40
N ALA A 156 -3.76 7.31 13.77
CA ALA A 156 -2.44 7.66 14.29
C ALA A 156 -2.44 8.87 15.25
N PHE A 157 -3.36 9.81 15.05
CA PHE A 157 -3.40 11.11 15.72
C PHE A 157 -4.76 11.35 16.42
N VAL A 158 -5.17 10.40 17.27
CA VAL A 158 -6.37 10.53 18.11
C VAL A 158 -6.25 11.78 19.00
N ASN A 159 -7.30 12.60 19.10
CA ASN A 159 -7.34 13.85 19.88
C ASN A 159 -6.36 14.95 19.41
N PHE A 160 -6.02 14.99 18.12
CA PHE A 160 -5.29 16.11 17.53
C PHE A 160 -6.11 17.42 17.64
N LYS A 161 -5.46 18.51 18.07
CA LYS A 161 -5.99 19.87 17.91
C LYS A 161 -5.22 20.62 16.83
N GLU A 162 -5.97 21.22 15.90
CA GLU A 162 -5.38 22.02 14.84
C GLU A 162 -4.75 23.29 15.43
N PHE A 163 -3.42 23.37 15.37
CA PHE A 163 -2.70 24.56 15.77
C PHE A 163 -2.62 25.49 14.56
N GLY A 164 -3.40 26.57 14.60
CA GLY A 164 -3.39 27.60 13.57
C GLY A 164 -2.04 28.31 13.53
N LYS A 165 -1.18 27.93 12.58
CA LYS A 165 -0.11 28.79 12.04
C LYS A 165 0.05 28.49 10.56
N ASP A 166 -0.02 29.53 9.74
CA ASP A 166 0.19 29.49 8.28
C ASP A 166 1.60 29.01 7.85
N GLU A 167 2.50 28.78 8.82
CA GLU A 167 3.89 28.34 8.60
C GLU A 167 4.10 26.81 8.74
N TYR A 168 3.09 26.03 9.10
CA TYR A 168 3.25 24.58 9.26
C TYR A 168 3.26 23.83 7.92
N VAL A 169 4.24 22.93 7.76
CA VAL A 169 4.35 22.10 6.55
C VAL A 169 3.43 20.89 6.63
N ASN A 170 3.35 20.26 7.80
CA ASN A 170 2.42 19.16 8.06
C ASN A 170 1.16 19.71 8.71
N THR A 171 0.05 19.59 7.99
CA THR A 171 -1.29 20.01 8.43
C THR A 171 -2.25 18.83 8.40
N ALA A 172 -3.38 18.95 9.08
CA ALA A 172 -4.46 17.97 8.97
C ALA A 172 -4.94 17.83 7.50
N PRO A 173 -5.49 16.67 7.11
CA PRO A 173 -6.11 16.52 5.80
C PRO A 173 -7.26 17.52 5.66
N LYS A 174 -7.33 18.19 4.51
CA LYS A 174 -8.46 19.08 4.16
C LYS A 174 -9.66 18.18 3.82
N LEU A 175 -10.74 18.32 4.58
CA LEU A 175 -12.02 17.65 4.33
C LEU A 175 -12.65 18.12 3.01
#